data_AF-B8Y6Z9-F1
#
_entry.id   AF-B8Y6Z9-F1
#
_cell.length_a   1.000
_cell.length_b   1.000
_cell.length_c   1.000
_cell.angle_alpha   90.00
_cell.angle_beta   90.00
_cell.angle_gamma   90.00
#
_symmetry.space_group_name_H-M   'P 1'
#
loop_
_entity.id
_entity.type
_entity.pdbx_description
1 polymer ?
#
loop_
_entity_poly.entity_id
_entity_poly.type
_entity_poly.pdbx_seq_one_letter_code
_entity_poly.pdbx_strand_id
1 'polypeptide(L)'
;WNIINNISFLRNAIMKYVLTSRSHMIDSPPTYNADYHYKSWEAYSNLSYYTRALPPVPQDCPTPMGVVGKKELPDVKLLAEKLLTRRKFIPDPQGTSLMFAFFAQHFTHQFFKTDMKRGPAFTMAKGHGVDLSHVYGDSLEKQHKLRLFKDGKLRYQTLDGEMYPPTVKDVGVDMHYPPHVPDSHRFAVGHEAFGLVPGLMMYA
;
A
#
# COMPACT_ATOMS: atom_id res chain seq x y z
N TRP A 1 -7.96 12.34 -29.45
CA TRP A 1 -7.47 11.01 -29.05
C TRP A 1 -8.02 9.85 -29.89
N ASN A 2 -9.30 9.83 -30.31
CA ASN A 2 -9.87 8.71 -31.08
C ASN A 2 -9.03 8.26 -32.30
N ILE A 3 -8.57 9.19 -33.14
CA ILE A 3 -7.73 8.88 -34.31
C ILE A 3 -6.36 8.31 -33.87
N ILE A 4 -5.71 8.99 -32.93
CA ILE A 4 -4.39 8.60 -32.40
C ILE A 4 -4.44 7.20 -31.76
N ASN A 5 -5.49 6.91 -30.98
CA ASN A 5 -5.66 5.63 -30.28
C ASN A 5 -5.88 4.45 -31.23
N ASN A 6 -6.42 4.69 -32.42
CA ASN A 6 -6.64 3.70 -33.47
C ASN A 6 -5.39 3.44 -34.32
N ILE A 7 -4.37 4.30 -34.24
CA ILE A 7 -3.09 4.11 -34.93
C ILE A 7 -2.08 3.55 -33.94
N SER A 8 -1.89 2.22 -33.95
CA SER A 8 -1.06 1.49 -32.99
C SER A 8 0.35 2.05 -32.86
N PHE A 9 0.99 2.42 -33.97
CA PHE A 9 2.32 3.03 -33.98
C PHE A 9 2.36 4.34 -33.16
N LEU A 10 1.42 5.26 -33.39
CA LEU A 10 1.37 6.54 -32.68
C LEU A 10 1.01 6.35 -31.20
N ARG A 11 0.00 5.53 -30.91
CA ARG A 11 -0.39 5.19 -29.53
C ARG A 11 0.79 4.60 -28.76
N ASN A 12 1.51 3.65 -29.35
CA ASN A 12 2.64 2.99 -28.71
C ASN A 12 3.83 3.92 -28.56
N ALA A 13 4.10 4.81 -29.52
CA ALA A 13 5.15 5.81 -29.41
C ALA A 13 4.87 6.79 -28.26
N ILE A 14 3.63 7.28 -28.16
CA ILE A 14 3.20 8.15 -27.05
C ILE A 14 3.30 7.40 -25.72
N MET A 15 2.78 6.17 -25.63
CA MET A 15 2.83 5.40 -24.39
C MET A 15 4.28 5.09 -23.97
N LYS A 16 5.15 4.77 -24.93
CA LYS A 16 6.58 4.56 -24.67
C LYS A 16 7.21 5.83 -24.08
N TYR A 17 6.93 7.00 -24.66
CA TYR A 17 7.42 8.27 -24.14
C TYR A 17 6.87 8.56 -22.73
N VAL A 18 5.59 8.30 -22.48
CA VAL A 18 5.00 8.45 -21.14
C VAL A 18 5.72 7.55 -20.13
N LEU A 19 5.95 6.27 -20.47
CA LEU A 19 6.66 5.34 -19.59
C LEU A 19 8.08 5.82 -19.31
N THR A 20 8.87 6.14 -20.35
CA THR A 20 10.27 6.54 -20.15
C THR A 20 10.39 7.87 -19.42
N SER A 21 9.62 8.90 -19.80
CA SER A 21 9.67 10.21 -19.17
C SER A 21 9.27 10.17 -17.70
N ARG A 22 8.30 9.33 -17.31
CA ARG A 22 7.90 9.17 -15.91
C ARG A 22 8.92 8.36 -15.11
N SER A 23 9.43 7.26 -15.66
CA SER A 23 10.42 6.43 -14.98
C SER A 23 11.76 7.15 -14.77
N HIS A 24 12.16 8.07 -15.66
CA HIS A 24 13.39 8.87 -15.50
C HIS A 24 13.39 9.79 -14.28
N MET A 25 12.23 10.06 -13.67
CA MET A 25 12.14 10.88 -12.46
C MET A 25 12.32 10.08 -11.16
N ILE A 26 12.46 8.76 -11.25
CA ILE A 26 12.62 7.87 -10.09
C ILE A 26 14.05 7.34 -10.07
N ASP A 27 14.75 7.56 -8.95
CA ASP A 27 16.09 7.01 -8.75
C ASP A 27 16.05 5.48 -8.71
N SER A 28 16.82 4.86 -9.59
CA SER A 28 17.05 3.41 -9.62
C SER A 28 18.52 3.14 -9.99
N PRO A 29 19.34 2.56 -9.09
CA PRO A 29 18.99 2.02 -7.76
C PRO A 29 18.56 3.09 -6.73
N PRO A 30 17.85 2.69 -5.64
CA PRO A 30 17.38 3.63 -4.62
C PRO A 30 18.52 4.35 -3.90
N THR A 31 18.27 5.58 -3.45
CA THR A 31 19.30 6.52 -2.98
C THR A 31 19.27 6.76 -1.47
N TYR A 32 18.21 7.40 -0.96
CA TYR A 32 18.10 7.86 0.43
C TYR A 32 17.05 7.07 1.19
N ASN A 33 17.10 7.12 2.53
CA ASN A 33 15.98 6.72 3.38
C ASN A 33 15.84 7.71 4.55
N ALA A 34 15.05 7.38 5.57
CA ALA A 34 14.81 8.28 6.71
C ALA A 34 16.09 8.64 7.49
N ASP A 35 17.04 7.71 7.58
CA ASP A 35 18.24 7.84 8.42
C ASP A 35 19.48 8.24 7.60
N TYR A 36 19.53 7.83 6.32
CA TYR A 36 20.65 8.11 5.42
C TYR A 36 20.28 9.17 4.39
N HIS A 37 20.80 10.39 4.60
CA HIS A 37 20.71 11.53 3.68
C HIS A 37 21.80 11.53 2.59
N TYR A 38 22.60 10.47 2.54
CA TYR A 38 23.65 10.22 1.56
C TYR A 38 23.59 8.76 1.10
N LYS A 39 24.15 8.46 -0.06
CA LYS A 39 24.18 7.10 -0.62
C LYS A 39 25.04 6.21 0.27
N SER A 40 24.49 5.10 0.73
CA SER A 40 25.20 4.12 1.56
C SER A 40 24.79 2.70 1.18
N TRP A 41 25.65 1.73 1.48
CA TRP A 41 25.32 0.33 1.26
C TRP A 41 24.12 -0.13 2.09
N GLU A 42 23.96 0.43 3.29
CA GLU A 42 22.81 0.18 4.17
C GLU A 42 21.51 0.70 3.54
N ALA A 43 21.51 1.93 3.02
CA ALA A 43 20.34 2.51 2.37
C ALA A 43 19.92 1.73 1.11
N TYR A 44 20.89 1.16 0.40
CA TYR A 44 20.65 0.32 -0.78
C TYR A 44 20.15 -1.09 -0.43
N SER A 45 20.79 -1.77 0.53
CA SER A 45 20.60 -3.20 0.78
C SER A 45 19.51 -3.54 1.80
N ASN A 46 19.19 -2.64 2.73
CA ASN A 46 18.17 -2.90 3.75
C ASN A 46 16.75 -2.62 3.23
N LEU A 47 16.13 -3.66 2.67
CA LEU A 47 14.76 -3.63 2.15
C LEU A 47 13.68 -3.40 3.21
N SER A 48 14.04 -3.22 4.48
CA SER A 48 13.03 -2.86 5.49
C SER A 48 12.72 -1.36 5.47
N TYR A 49 13.53 -0.52 4.85
CA TYR A 49 13.27 0.92 4.75
C TYR A 49 12.39 1.24 3.54
N TYR A 50 11.54 2.25 3.70
CA TYR A 50 11.09 3.03 2.55
C TYR A 50 12.24 3.89 2.02
N THR A 51 12.45 3.88 0.70
CA THR A 51 13.33 4.84 0.03
C THR A 51 12.68 6.23 0.02
N ARG A 52 13.49 7.28 -0.14
CA ARG A 52 13.04 8.66 -0.26
C ARG A 52 13.52 9.29 -1.56
N ALA A 53 12.61 9.99 -2.24
CA ALA A 53 12.94 10.78 -3.43
C ALA A 53 13.79 12.02 -3.12
N LEU A 54 13.71 12.54 -1.89
CA LEU A 54 14.54 13.64 -1.39
C LEU A 54 15.11 13.29 -0.02
N PRO A 55 16.35 13.70 0.29
CA PRO A 55 16.96 13.47 1.59
C PRO A 55 16.13 14.13 2.72
N PRO A 56 16.23 13.63 3.97
CA PRO A 56 15.66 14.32 5.12
C PRO A 56 16.24 15.73 5.28
N VAL A 57 15.46 16.62 5.90
CA VAL A 57 15.98 17.91 6.37
C VAL A 57 17.07 17.62 7.41
N PRO A 58 18.28 18.20 7.29
CA PRO A 58 19.34 18.03 8.28
C PRO A 58 18.88 18.46 9.68
N GLN A 59 19.28 17.70 10.70
CA GLN A 59 18.84 17.92 12.08
C GLN A 59 19.36 19.24 12.69
N ASP A 60 20.45 19.78 12.14
CA ASP A 60 21.09 21.03 12.53
C ASP A 60 20.49 22.27 11.84
N CYS A 61 19.44 22.10 11.04
CA CYS A 61 18.76 23.23 10.39
C CYS A 61 18.04 24.14 11.42
N PRO A 62 18.04 25.47 11.20
CA PRO A 62 17.45 26.42 12.14
C PRO A 62 15.91 26.38 12.21
N THR A 63 15.26 25.77 11.22
CA THR A 63 13.80 25.56 11.19
C THR A 63 13.47 24.13 10.74
N PRO A 64 12.26 23.60 11.04
CA PRO A 64 11.87 22.25 10.64
C PRO A 64 11.85 22.00 9.12
N MET A 65 11.84 23.06 8.30
CA MET A 65 11.83 22.99 6.84
C MET A 65 13.14 23.51 6.21
N GLY A 66 14.24 23.53 6.98
CA GLY A 66 15.53 24.06 6.54
C GLY A 66 15.77 25.44 7.14
N VAL A 67 15.83 26.48 6.30
CA VAL A 67 16.16 27.86 6.74
C VAL A 67 14.97 28.83 6.70
N VAL A 68 13.81 28.39 6.21
CA VAL A 68 12.65 29.24 6.00
C VAL A 68 11.49 28.79 6.88
N GLY A 69 10.75 29.76 7.42
CA GLY A 69 9.53 29.54 8.18
C GLY A 69 9.71 29.82 9.66
N LYS A 70 8.72 29.39 10.44
CA LYS A 70 8.74 29.52 11.91
C LYS A 70 9.58 28.39 12.52
N LYS A 71 10.04 28.60 13.75
CA LYS A 71 10.79 27.58 14.52
C LYS A 71 9.96 26.31 14.80
N GLU A 72 8.64 26.44 14.83
CA GLU A 72 7.73 25.33 15.05
C GLU A 72 6.74 25.25 13.88
N LEU A 73 6.44 24.01 13.47
CA LEU A 73 5.37 23.76 12.52
C LEU A 73 4.01 24.06 13.18
N PRO A 74 2.97 24.40 12.38
CA PRO A 74 1.63 24.57 12.94
C PRO A 74 1.12 23.28 13.58
N ASP A 75 0.29 23.42 14.61
CA ASP A 75 -0.35 22.30 15.28
C ASP A 75 -1.14 21.43 14.30
N VAL A 76 -0.88 20.13 14.32
CA VAL A 76 -1.43 19.17 13.34
C VAL A 76 -2.95 19.03 13.50
N LYS A 77 -3.46 19.10 14.74
CA LYS A 77 -4.89 19.02 15.00
C LYS A 77 -5.61 20.26 14.47
N LEU A 78 -5.05 21.44 14.72
CA LEU A 78 -5.57 22.69 14.19
C LEU A 78 -5.60 22.71 12.66
N LEU A 79 -4.55 22.22 12.00
CA LEU A 79 -4.51 22.08 10.54
C LEU A 79 -5.61 21.14 10.03
N ALA A 80 -5.75 19.97 10.65
CA ALA A 80 -6.76 18.99 10.28
C ALA A 80 -8.18 19.57 10.41
N GLU A 81 -8.51 20.16 11.57
CA GLU A 81 -9.83 20.74 11.86
C GLU A 81 -10.17 21.93 10.96
N LYS A 82 -9.18 22.79 10.67
CA LYS A 82 -9.43 23.99 9.87
C LYS A 82 -9.48 23.72 8.37
N LEU A 83 -8.65 22.81 7.86
CA LEU A 83 -8.40 22.67 6.42
C LEU A 83 -8.83 21.33 5.82
N LEU A 84 -8.83 20.23 6.59
CA LEU A 84 -9.01 18.88 6.03
C LEU A 84 -10.34 18.23 6.43
N THR A 85 -10.91 18.59 7.60
CA THR A 85 -12.19 18.04 8.04
C THR A 85 -13.31 18.41 7.08
N ARG A 86 -13.93 17.37 6.50
CA ARG A 86 -15.07 17.51 5.58
C ARG A 86 -16.26 18.14 6.30
N ARG A 87 -16.74 19.29 5.80
CA ARG A 87 -17.96 19.96 6.28
C ARG A 87 -19.21 19.54 5.50
N LYS A 88 -19.05 19.38 4.20
CA LYS A 88 -20.06 18.87 3.26
C LYS A 88 -19.38 17.88 2.34
N PHE A 89 -20.08 16.81 1.95
CA PHE A 89 -19.57 15.92 0.93
C PHE A 89 -19.42 16.66 -0.40
N ILE A 90 -18.23 16.56 -0.98
CA ILE A 90 -17.90 17.08 -2.31
C ILE A 90 -17.63 15.84 -3.17
N PRO A 91 -18.54 15.46 -4.09
CA PRO A 91 -18.29 14.35 -5.00
C PRO A 91 -17.11 14.67 -5.91
N ASP A 92 -16.37 13.65 -6.32
CA ASP A 92 -15.34 13.80 -7.33
C ASP A 92 -15.98 14.22 -8.67
N PRO A 93 -15.58 15.36 -9.27
CA PRO A 93 -16.14 15.81 -10.54
C PRO A 93 -15.83 14.87 -11.72
N GLN A 94 -14.85 13.98 -11.61
CA GLN A 94 -14.56 12.97 -12.63
C GLN A 94 -15.49 11.73 -12.54
N GLY A 95 -16.35 11.65 -11.53
CA GLY A 95 -17.33 10.57 -11.37
C GLY A 95 -16.76 9.28 -10.76
N THR A 96 -15.64 9.36 -10.02
CA THR A 96 -15.03 8.20 -9.37
C THR A 96 -15.98 7.56 -8.34
N SER A 97 -16.18 6.24 -8.45
CA SER A 97 -17.06 5.46 -7.56
C SER A 97 -16.32 4.77 -6.42
N LEU A 98 -17.06 4.17 -5.47
CA LEU A 98 -16.47 3.39 -4.38
C LEU A 98 -15.75 2.13 -4.85
N MET A 99 -16.10 1.58 -6.02
CA MET A 99 -15.38 0.45 -6.61
C MET A 99 -13.91 0.84 -6.84
N PHE A 100 -13.67 2.04 -7.39
CA PHE A 100 -12.30 2.55 -7.56
C PHE A 100 -11.62 2.83 -6.22
N ALA A 101 -12.33 3.40 -5.24
CA ALA A 101 -11.76 3.70 -3.93
C ALA A 101 -11.29 2.42 -3.21
N PHE A 102 -12.09 1.36 -3.23
CA PHE A 102 -11.72 0.08 -2.63
C PHE A 102 -10.66 -0.67 -3.45
N PHE A 103 -10.68 -0.57 -4.78
CA PHE A 103 -9.59 -1.07 -5.61
C PHE A 103 -8.27 -0.39 -5.21
N ALA A 104 -8.26 0.94 -5.11
CA ALA A 104 -7.08 1.70 -4.72
C ALA A 104 -6.60 1.29 -3.33
N GLN A 105 -7.50 1.14 -2.36
CA GLN A 105 -7.14 0.69 -1.02
C GLN A 105 -6.55 -0.73 -1.06
N HIS A 106 -7.26 -1.70 -1.63
CA HIS A 106 -6.83 -3.09 -1.75
C HIS A 106 -5.46 -3.22 -2.42
N PHE A 107 -5.32 -2.61 -3.60
CA PHE A 107 -4.11 -2.68 -4.41
C PHE A 107 -2.90 -2.04 -3.72
N THR A 108 -3.07 -0.86 -3.11
CA THR A 108 -1.93 -0.13 -2.53
C THR A 108 -1.41 -0.76 -1.25
N HIS A 109 -2.27 -1.43 -0.48
CA HIS A 109 -1.88 -2.03 0.79
C HIS A 109 -0.97 -3.26 0.63
N GLN A 110 -0.75 -3.75 -0.59
CA GLN A 110 0.27 -4.78 -0.83
C GLN A 110 1.71 -4.25 -0.68
N PHE A 111 1.93 -2.95 -0.91
CA PHE A 111 3.25 -2.31 -0.80
C PHE A 111 3.31 -1.17 0.24
N PHE A 112 2.17 -0.67 0.72
CA PHE A 112 2.09 0.21 1.88
C PHE A 112 1.70 -0.55 3.13
N LYS A 113 2.71 -1.10 3.82
CA LYS A 113 2.57 -1.89 5.03
C LYS A 113 3.60 -1.44 6.07
N THR A 114 3.39 -0.27 6.65
CA THR A 114 4.32 0.34 7.62
C THR A 114 4.54 -0.57 8.83
N ASP A 115 5.80 -0.81 9.18
CA ASP A 115 6.16 -1.52 10.42
C ASP A 115 6.04 -0.58 11.61
N MET A 116 4.85 -0.56 12.21
CA MET A 116 4.54 0.30 13.35
C MET A 116 5.40 0.01 14.60
N LYS A 117 6.05 -1.17 14.69
CA LYS A 117 6.96 -1.49 15.81
C LYS A 117 8.31 -0.81 15.65
N ARG A 118 8.80 -0.70 14.41
CA ARG A 118 10.08 -0.03 14.09
C ARG A 118 9.92 1.47 13.84
N GLY A 119 8.73 1.89 13.41
CA GLY A 119 8.39 3.29 13.17
C GLY A 119 8.08 3.58 11.70
N PRO A 120 7.73 4.85 11.40
CA PRO A 120 7.13 5.24 10.12
C PRO A 120 8.04 5.07 8.90
N ALA A 121 9.36 4.94 9.12
CA ALA A 121 10.34 4.77 8.05
C ALA A 121 10.39 3.34 7.47
N PHE A 122 9.77 2.37 8.15
CA PHE A 122 9.96 0.95 7.88
C PHE A 122 8.74 0.30 7.27
N THR A 123 8.95 -0.74 6.47
CA THR A 123 7.92 -1.54 5.82
C THR A 123 8.06 -3.03 6.16
N MET A 124 6.92 -3.70 6.30
CA MET A 124 6.83 -5.16 6.34
C MET A 124 6.75 -5.75 4.92
N ALA A 125 6.32 -4.97 3.92
CA ALA A 125 6.19 -5.40 2.53
C ALA A 125 7.52 -5.33 1.77
N LYS A 126 8.41 -6.31 2.03
CA LYS A 126 9.77 -6.37 1.49
C LYS A 126 9.86 -6.62 -0.03
N GLY A 127 8.74 -6.94 -0.69
CA GLY A 127 8.66 -7.04 -2.15
C GLY A 127 8.70 -5.70 -2.88
N HIS A 128 8.41 -4.58 -2.18
CA HIS A 128 8.48 -3.21 -2.71
C HIS A 128 7.72 -2.99 -4.03
N GLY A 129 6.60 -3.67 -4.23
CA GLY A 129 5.86 -3.55 -5.48
C GLY A 129 4.63 -4.43 -5.58
N VAL A 130 4.28 -4.76 -6.82
CA VAL A 130 3.11 -5.58 -7.14
C VAL A 130 3.48 -7.06 -7.09
N ASP A 131 3.57 -7.60 -5.88
CA ASP A 131 3.91 -9.01 -5.61
C ASP A 131 2.69 -9.87 -5.20
N LEU A 132 1.52 -9.24 -5.08
CA LEU A 132 0.28 -9.86 -4.62
C LEU A 132 0.36 -10.46 -3.20
N SER A 133 1.28 -10.00 -2.36
CA SER A 133 1.41 -10.43 -0.96
C SER A 133 0.13 -10.19 -0.14
N HIS A 134 -0.64 -9.17 -0.48
CA HIS A 134 -1.97 -8.93 0.10
C HIS A 134 -3.00 -10.06 -0.16
N VAL A 135 -2.79 -10.90 -1.18
CA VAL A 135 -3.57 -12.12 -1.47
C VAL A 135 -2.85 -13.35 -0.94
N TYR A 136 -1.56 -13.49 -1.25
CA TYR A 136 -0.79 -14.72 -1.01
C TYR A 136 -0.04 -14.77 0.33
N GLY A 137 0.03 -13.67 1.07
CA GLY A 137 0.87 -13.52 2.26
C GLY A 137 2.24 -12.93 1.95
N ASP A 138 2.80 -12.22 2.93
CA ASP A 138 4.13 -11.57 2.89
C ASP A 138 5.28 -12.51 3.33
N SER A 139 4.96 -13.75 3.69
CA SER A 139 5.90 -14.78 4.11
C SER A 139 5.48 -16.13 3.55
N LEU A 140 6.47 -17.00 3.32
CA LEU A 140 6.23 -18.36 2.83
C LEU A 140 5.38 -19.18 3.82
N GLU A 141 5.54 -18.94 5.13
CA GLU A 141 4.71 -19.59 6.15
C GLU A 141 3.23 -19.22 6.00
N LYS A 142 2.91 -17.93 5.89
CA LYS A 142 1.53 -17.47 5.67
C LYS A 142 0.98 -17.99 4.35
N GLN A 143 1.79 -17.93 3.29
CA GLN A 143 1.42 -18.47 1.98
C GLN A 143 1.08 -19.97 2.03
N HIS A 144 1.89 -20.77 2.74
CA HIS A 144 1.62 -22.20 2.89
C HIS A 144 0.31 -22.46 3.65
N LYS A 145 0.03 -21.71 4.73
CA LYS A 145 -1.23 -21.83 5.46
C LYS A 145 -2.46 -21.51 4.59
N LEU A 146 -2.34 -20.53 3.69
CA LEU A 146 -3.42 -20.14 2.77
C LEU A 146 -3.61 -21.11 1.59
N ARG A 147 -2.63 -21.96 1.27
CA ARG A 147 -2.69 -22.87 0.12
C ARG A 147 -3.48 -24.14 0.43
N LEU A 148 -4.22 -24.61 -0.58
CA LEU A 148 -4.89 -25.90 -0.55
C LEU A 148 -3.92 -27.07 -0.81
N PHE A 149 -2.77 -26.78 -1.45
CA PHE A 149 -1.79 -27.78 -1.92
C PHE A 149 -2.39 -28.81 -2.89
N LYS A 150 -3.45 -28.43 -3.59
CA LYS A 150 -4.09 -29.22 -4.64
C LYS A 150 -4.37 -28.31 -5.83
N ASP A 151 -4.00 -28.76 -7.02
CA ASP A 151 -4.21 -28.06 -8.30
C ASP A 151 -3.68 -26.61 -8.34
N GLY A 152 -2.71 -26.27 -7.49
CA GLY A 152 -2.21 -24.89 -7.36
C GLY A 152 -3.16 -23.89 -6.69
N LYS A 153 -4.26 -24.35 -6.06
CA LYS A 153 -5.31 -23.49 -5.49
C LYS A 153 -5.00 -22.97 -4.08
N LEU A 154 -5.65 -21.87 -3.72
CA LEU A 154 -5.81 -21.40 -2.35
C LEU A 154 -6.97 -22.15 -1.65
N ARG A 155 -6.94 -22.18 -0.32
CA ARG A 155 -8.07 -22.63 0.49
C ARG A 155 -9.22 -21.65 0.34
N TYR A 156 -10.43 -22.14 0.50
CA TYR A 156 -11.67 -21.39 0.43
C TYR A 156 -12.74 -22.11 1.26
N GLN A 157 -13.88 -21.45 1.47
CA GLN A 157 -15.10 -22.05 2.00
C GLN A 157 -16.27 -21.74 1.07
N THR A 158 -17.37 -22.47 1.23
CA THR A 158 -18.62 -22.22 0.50
C THR A 158 -19.68 -21.78 1.48
N LEU A 159 -20.25 -20.60 1.26
CA LEU A 159 -21.35 -20.03 2.05
C LEU A 159 -22.48 -19.69 1.08
N ASP A 160 -23.67 -20.23 1.34
CA ASP A 160 -24.87 -20.03 0.50
C ASP A 160 -24.65 -20.31 -1.00
N GLY A 161 -23.80 -21.29 -1.32
CA GLY A 161 -23.48 -21.68 -2.70
C GLY A 161 -22.33 -20.90 -3.35
N GLU A 162 -21.83 -19.85 -2.71
CA GLU A 162 -20.77 -18.99 -3.24
C GLU A 162 -19.42 -19.22 -2.53
N MET A 163 -18.32 -18.91 -3.21
CA MET A 163 -16.96 -19.10 -2.70
C MET A 163 -16.47 -17.88 -1.92
N TYR A 164 -15.94 -18.11 -0.72
CA TYR A 164 -15.35 -17.09 0.14
C TYR A 164 -13.97 -17.51 0.65
N PRO A 165 -13.12 -16.57 1.12
CA PRO A 165 -11.87 -16.91 1.79
C PRO A 165 -12.10 -17.83 2.99
N PRO A 166 -11.13 -18.69 3.37
CA PRO A 166 -11.28 -19.59 4.51
C PRO A 166 -11.35 -18.80 5.82
N THR A 167 -11.71 -19.46 6.93
CA THR A 167 -11.67 -18.79 8.24
C THR A 167 -10.27 -18.84 8.85
N VAL A 168 -9.96 -17.89 9.74
CA VAL A 168 -8.75 -17.90 10.57
C VAL A 168 -8.62 -19.21 11.35
N LYS A 169 -9.73 -19.75 11.85
CA LYS A 169 -9.76 -21.02 12.58
C LYS A 169 -9.27 -22.20 11.73
N ASP A 170 -9.59 -22.20 10.44
CA ASP A 170 -9.26 -23.32 9.54
C ASP A 170 -7.80 -23.32 9.08
N VAL A 171 -7.18 -22.14 8.97
CA VAL A 171 -5.82 -21.99 8.40
C VAL A 171 -4.77 -21.51 9.40
N GLY A 172 -5.17 -20.94 10.53
CA GLY A 172 -4.27 -20.48 11.58
C GLY A 172 -3.34 -19.34 11.15
N VAL A 173 -3.81 -18.45 10.26
CA VAL A 173 -3.08 -17.22 9.91
C VAL A 173 -3.51 -16.08 10.83
N ASP A 174 -2.56 -15.19 11.13
CA ASP A 174 -2.84 -13.99 11.90
C ASP A 174 -3.63 -12.97 11.07
N MET A 175 -4.69 -12.43 11.66
CA MET A 175 -5.59 -11.44 11.09
C MET A 175 -6.01 -10.45 12.17
N HIS A 176 -6.05 -9.17 11.82
CA HIS A 176 -6.52 -8.11 12.69
C HIS A 176 -8.05 -8.00 12.62
N TYR A 177 -8.72 -8.60 13.60
CA TYR A 177 -10.15 -8.40 13.85
C TYR A 177 -10.37 -7.86 15.28
N PRO A 178 -11.43 -7.07 15.50
CA PRO A 178 -11.87 -6.75 16.86
C PRO A 178 -12.15 -8.04 17.66
N PRO A 179 -11.84 -8.07 18.97
CA PRO A 179 -11.93 -9.29 19.77
C PRO A 179 -13.35 -9.85 19.89
N HIS A 180 -14.38 -9.02 19.69
CA HIS A 180 -15.79 -9.42 19.74
C HIS A 180 -16.30 -10.12 18.47
N VAL A 181 -15.54 -10.10 17.36
CA VAL A 181 -15.95 -10.78 16.12
C VAL A 181 -15.78 -12.29 16.32
N PRO A 182 -16.81 -13.14 16.12
CA PRO A 182 -16.68 -14.58 16.28
C PRO A 182 -15.68 -15.20 15.29
N ASP A 183 -14.98 -16.26 15.69
CA ASP A 183 -13.98 -16.92 14.84
C ASP A 183 -14.55 -17.43 13.51
N SER A 184 -15.82 -17.83 13.49
CA SER A 184 -16.52 -18.25 12.27
C SER A 184 -16.69 -17.13 11.23
N HIS A 185 -16.59 -15.86 11.64
CA HIS A 185 -16.74 -14.70 10.76
C HIS A 185 -15.40 -14.01 10.46
N ARG A 186 -14.28 -14.57 10.91
CA ARG A 186 -12.94 -14.03 10.65
C ARG A 186 -12.38 -14.68 9.41
N PHE A 187 -12.56 -14.04 8.25
CA PHE A 187 -11.93 -14.49 7.02
C PHE A 187 -10.41 -14.29 7.05
N ALA A 188 -9.69 -15.22 6.42
CA ALA A 188 -8.26 -15.29 6.34
C ALA A 188 -7.78 -15.03 4.90
N VAL A 189 -6.98 -13.97 4.73
CA VAL A 189 -6.39 -13.56 3.44
C VAL A 189 -4.93 -13.15 3.63
N GLY A 190 -4.22 -12.83 2.54
CA GLY A 190 -2.80 -12.48 2.58
C GLY A 190 -2.50 -11.27 3.47
N HIS A 191 -3.31 -10.21 3.39
CA HIS A 191 -3.15 -9.02 4.24
C HIS A 191 -3.99 -9.13 5.51
N GLU A 192 -3.34 -9.00 6.67
CA GLU A 192 -3.96 -9.15 7.99
C GLU A 192 -5.02 -8.09 8.32
N ALA A 193 -5.04 -6.93 7.66
CA ALA A 193 -5.95 -5.83 7.98
C ALA A 193 -7.21 -5.80 7.10
N PHE A 194 -7.36 -6.72 6.14
CA PHE A 194 -8.48 -6.67 5.19
C PHE A 194 -9.83 -7.07 5.79
N GLY A 195 -9.83 -7.61 7.02
CA GLY A 195 -11.02 -7.77 7.83
C GLY A 195 -11.63 -6.47 8.36
N LEU A 196 -10.95 -5.32 8.19
CA LEU A 196 -11.37 -4.03 8.74
C LEU A 196 -12.62 -3.47 8.05
N VAL A 197 -12.75 -3.64 6.74
CA VAL A 197 -13.89 -3.15 5.96
C VAL A 197 -14.31 -4.14 4.87
N PRO A 198 -15.62 -4.30 4.59
CA PRO A 198 -16.10 -5.25 3.58
C PRO A 198 -15.56 -5.00 2.17
N GLY A 199 -15.30 -3.74 1.79
CA GLY A 199 -14.80 -3.40 0.46
C GLY A 199 -13.40 -3.95 0.16
N LEU A 200 -12.57 -4.17 1.19
CA LEU A 200 -11.28 -4.85 1.03
C LEU A 200 -11.47 -6.35 0.83
N MET A 201 -12.31 -6.98 1.65
CA MET A 201 -12.62 -8.41 1.55
C MET A 201 -13.32 -8.77 0.23
N MET A 202 -14.12 -7.86 -0.34
CA MET A 202 -14.74 -8.04 -1.66
C MET A 202 -13.72 -8.25 -2.78
N TYR A 203 -12.53 -7.67 -2.66
CA TYR A 203 -11.46 -7.78 -3.67
C TYR A 203 -10.45 -8.90 -3.38
N ALA A 204 -10.52 -9.53 -2.19
CA ALA A 204 -9.49 -10.42 -1.65
C ALA A 204 -9.68 -11.90 -2.01
#